data_AF-A0AAW9I0S4-F1
#
_entry.id   AF-A0AAW9I0S4-F1
#
_cell.length_a   1.000
_cell.length_b   1.000
_cell.length_c   1.000
_cell.angle_alpha   90.00
_cell.angle_beta   90.00
_cell.angle_gamma   90.00
#
_symmetry.space_group_name_H-M   'P 1'
#
loop_
_entity.id
_entity.type
_entity.pdbx_description
1 polymer ?
#
loop_
_entity_poly.entity_id
_entity_poly.type
_entity_poly.pdbx_seq_one_letter_code
_entity_poly.pdbx_strand_id
1 'polypeptide(L)'
;MEDLVVDKKELLNTLERIDNSLNCRFERDASLYISNQESQEIKEAIRNNLWQKLEGLLLTNKISNEILMIEIIKNGWIIDEDISWNDINKYIKPVFEKSDKEIFVRNASKITKNEIYVPYKIKKIINMEYYKKVDIKICKNIILNGDSKIYNSQIMKVCVFRILEEIEDPLELYYKIQELLESDISIHFKRGINYFIDNIYEYKDEEFIRSLSEKILSDELDGNYEESEKREFWGNIYTKLGDVASFVSLEYLEEFKFFDLHDKWLINNILISKSIINRINMSKERNTIINKLIKIFRDTDCLPVKKYISYNMKKIKDEKLKHDIIDNLLSVNKLELIENILLEEKEGNKEEKVIKDIFSVIEEINKHTLNPVGQLRYIDSSIDVKYRSKILDELITMLDIEEIQAFFLEIIKTNYRKDANRNCERIIEYLKETNNLDFYEKFIEVIIEKKYSFSAVKNFIKERDFELFTKLFTKKY
;
A
#
# COMPACT_ATOMS: atom_id res chain seq x y z
N MET A 1 -48.53 57.15 38.20
CA MET A 1 -47.45 56.17 38.47
C MET A 1 -48.16 54.89 38.79
N GLU A 2 -48.26 54.01 37.78
CA GLU A 2 -48.87 52.69 37.94
C GLU A 2 -47.86 51.80 38.65
N ASP A 3 -48.24 51.31 39.83
CA ASP A 3 -47.45 50.37 40.61
C ASP A 3 -47.38 49.03 39.85
N LEU A 4 -46.15 48.65 39.45
CA LEU A 4 -45.82 47.32 38.98
C LEU A 4 -46.04 46.32 40.12
N VAL A 5 -47.23 45.73 40.16
CA VAL A 5 -47.51 44.55 40.98
C VAL A 5 -46.82 43.37 40.31
N VAL A 6 -45.54 43.20 40.65
CA VAL A 6 -44.78 42.02 40.23
C VAL A 6 -45.32 40.83 41.01
N ASP A 7 -45.87 39.83 40.30
CA ASP A 7 -46.40 38.62 40.92
C ASP A 7 -45.26 37.89 41.64
N LYS A 8 -45.31 37.95 42.97
CA LYS A 8 -44.29 37.39 43.87
C LYS A 8 -44.05 35.90 43.61
N LYS A 9 -45.05 35.18 43.10
CA LYS A 9 -44.94 33.76 42.75
C LYS A 9 -44.12 33.55 41.47
N GLU A 10 -44.28 34.43 40.49
CA GLU A 10 -43.52 34.38 39.24
C GLU A 10 -42.04 34.75 39.46
N LEU A 11 -41.79 35.71 40.36
CA LEU A 11 -40.44 36.11 40.75
C LEU A 11 -39.71 35.00 41.53
N LEU A 12 -40.40 34.30 42.44
CA LEU A 12 -39.85 33.14 43.15
C LEU A 12 -39.55 31.97 42.21
N ASN A 13 -40.46 31.64 41.29
CA ASN A 13 -40.21 30.61 40.29
C ASN A 13 -39.03 30.97 39.36
N THR A 14 -38.87 32.25 39.03
CA THR A 14 -37.75 32.72 38.20
C THR A 14 -36.43 32.59 38.97
N LEU A 15 -36.40 32.97 40.24
CA LEU A 15 -35.23 32.82 41.11
C LEU A 15 -34.85 31.35 41.30
N GLU A 16 -35.83 30.46 41.51
CA GLU A 16 -35.59 29.03 41.67
C GLU A 16 -35.06 28.38 40.36
N ARG A 17 -35.51 28.86 39.19
CA ARG A 17 -34.95 28.44 37.89
C ARG A 17 -33.54 28.98 37.68
N ILE A 18 -33.24 30.20 38.14
CA ILE A 18 -31.90 30.78 38.10
C ILE A 18 -30.96 29.99 39.03
N ASP A 19 -31.36 29.72 40.27
CA ASP A 19 -30.58 28.93 41.23
C ASP A 19 -30.35 27.50 40.75
N ASN A 20 -31.37 26.83 40.20
CA ASN A 20 -31.18 25.51 39.60
C ASN A 20 -30.26 25.57 38.37
N SER A 21 -30.35 26.62 37.54
CA SER A 21 -29.44 26.80 36.40
C SER A 21 -28.00 27.12 36.84
N LEU A 22 -27.81 27.81 37.96
CA LEU A 22 -26.50 28.11 38.53
C LEU A 22 -25.92 26.86 39.19
N ASN A 23 -26.71 26.15 40.01
CA ASN A 23 -26.30 24.89 40.66
C ASN A 23 -25.96 23.82 39.62
N CYS A 24 -26.74 23.66 38.55
CA CYS A 24 -26.40 22.73 37.46
C CYS A 24 -25.15 23.17 36.66
N ARG A 25 -24.82 24.46 36.59
CA ARG A 25 -23.54 24.95 36.03
C ARG A 25 -22.37 24.64 36.95
N PHE A 26 -22.53 24.90 38.25
CA PHE A 26 -21.48 24.64 39.23
C PHE A 26 -21.23 23.14 39.43
N GLU A 27 -22.25 22.28 39.45
CA GLU A 27 -22.07 20.83 39.62
C GLU A 27 -21.44 20.14 38.39
N ARG A 28 -21.69 20.65 37.17
CA ARG A 28 -21.04 20.12 35.94
C ARG A 28 -19.63 20.65 35.68
N ASP A 29 -19.31 21.87 36.12
CA ASP A 29 -17.99 22.49 35.93
C ASP A 29 -17.07 22.40 37.18
N ALA A 30 -17.57 22.08 38.38
CA ALA A 30 -16.74 22.01 39.60
C ALA A 30 -15.66 20.93 39.55
N SER A 31 -15.89 19.81 38.83
CA SER A 31 -14.89 18.74 38.66
C SER A 31 -13.76 19.11 37.69
N LEU A 32 -13.92 20.20 36.93
CA LEU A 32 -12.93 20.75 36.00
C LEU A 32 -12.35 22.09 36.51
N TYR A 33 -12.63 22.45 37.76
CA TYR A 33 -12.13 23.66 38.38
C TYR A 33 -10.72 23.46 38.92
N ILE A 34 -9.82 24.38 38.59
CA ILE A 34 -8.49 24.49 39.19
C ILE A 34 -8.33 25.83 39.88
N SER A 35 -7.46 25.89 40.89
CA SER A 35 -7.14 27.15 41.53
C SER A 35 -6.45 28.12 40.56
N ASN A 36 -6.58 29.43 40.82
CA ASN A 36 -5.87 30.45 40.05
C ASN A 36 -4.35 30.25 40.09
N GLN A 37 -3.82 29.72 41.20
CA GLN A 37 -2.40 29.40 41.34
C GLN A 37 -1.99 28.28 40.39
N GLU A 38 -2.74 27.16 40.36
CA GLU A 38 -2.48 26.05 39.44
C GLU A 38 -2.61 26.45 37.97
N SER A 39 -3.60 27.30 37.64
CA SER A 39 -3.74 27.84 36.27
C SER A 39 -2.53 28.70 35.88
N GLN A 40 -2.00 29.53 36.79
CA GLN A 40 -0.77 30.28 36.54
C GLN A 40 0.45 29.36 36.38
N GLU A 41 0.57 28.33 37.22
CA GLU A 41 1.67 27.35 37.11
C GLU A 41 1.66 26.62 35.77
N ILE A 42 0.48 26.23 35.28
CA ILE A 42 0.31 25.60 33.95
C ILE A 42 0.68 26.60 32.86
N LYS A 43 0.18 27.83 32.95
CA LYS A 43 0.44 28.89 31.97
C LYS A 43 1.94 29.23 31.86
N GLU A 44 2.62 29.34 32.99
CA GLU A 44 4.07 29.55 33.02
C GLU A 44 4.85 28.37 32.43
N ALA A 45 4.41 27.14 32.70
CA ALA A 45 5.02 25.95 32.11
C ALA A 45 4.83 25.91 30.59
N ILE A 46 3.64 26.26 30.09
CA ILE A 46 3.36 26.38 28.65
C ILE A 46 4.28 27.43 28.01
N ARG A 47 4.34 28.64 28.59
CA ARG A 47 5.13 29.76 28.07
C ARG A 47 6.63 29.42 27.94
N ASN A 48 7.15 28.65 28.88
CA ASN A 48 8.56 28.28 28.95
C ASN A 48 8.87 26.91 28.32
N ASN A 49 7.93 26.32 27.57
CA ASN A 49 8.06 24.99 26.94
C ASN A 49 8.42 23.86 27.93
N LEU A 50 7.99 23.96 29.19
CA LEU A 50 8.26 22.99 30.26
C LEU A 50 7.24 21.83 30.25
N TRP A 51 7.10 21.15 29.11
CA TRP A 51 6.07 20.11 28.89
C TRP A 51 6.17 18.91 29.85
N GLN A 52 7.38 18.56 30.27
CA GLN A 52 7.64 17.51 31.26
C GLN A 52 7.04 17.84 32.63
N LYS A 53 7.02 19.12 33.01
CA LYS A 53 6.40 19.57 34.26
C LYS A 53 4.89 19.32 34.22
N LEU A 54 4.25 19.59 33.08
CA LEU A 54 2.82 19.35 32.87
C LEU A 54 2.49 17.85 32.88
N GLU A 55 3.31 17.02 32.25
CA GLU A 55 3.18 15.56 32.35
C GLU A 55 3.30 15.07 33.81
N GLY A 56 4.23 15.63 34.58
CA GLY A 56 4.35 15.33 36.01
C GLY A 56 3.10 15.66 36.83
N LEU A 57 2.39 16.74 36.48
CA LEU A 57 1.11 17.10 37.13
C LEU A 57 0.00 16.07 36.81
N LEU A 58 -0.02 15.52 35.59
CA LEU A 58 -0.93 14.42 35.23
C LEU A 58 -0.58 13.12 35.95
N LEU A 59 0.70 12.73 35.95
CA LEU A 59 1.15 11.48 36.56
C LEU A 59 0.95 11.43 38.08
N THR A 60 0.95 12.60 38.72
CA THR A 60 0.66 12.75 40.15
C THR A 60 -0.83 12.92 40.45
N ASN A 61 -1.70 12.81 39.44
CA ASN A 61 -3.15 13.03 39.52
C ASN A 61 -3.54 14.38 40.14
N LYS A 62 -2.66 15.39 40.05
CA LYS A 62 -2.96 16.75 40.54
C LYS A 62 -3.94 17.46 39.62
N ILE A 63 -3.89 17.16 38.32
CA ILE A 63 -4.80 17.68 37.31
C ILE A 63 -5.28 16.55 36.40
N SER A 64 -6.50 16.66 35.89
CA SER A 64 -7.01 15.73 34.86
C SER A 64 -6.54 16.13 33.47
N ASN A 65 -6.68 15.23 32.49
CA ASN A 65 -6.39 15.53 31.09
C ASN A 65 -7.30 16.64 30.56
N GLU A 66 -8.57 16.65 30.97
CA GLU A 66 -9.57 17.64 30.56
C GLU A 66 -9.18 19.05 31.01
N ILE A 67 -8.75 19.19 32.27
CA ILE A 67 -8.27 20.45 32.83
C ILE A 67 -7.06 20.95 32.02
N LEU A 68 -6.05 20.10 31.85
CA LEU A 68 -4.84 20.48 31.14
C LEU A 68 -5.13 20.82 29.67
N MET A 69 -5.99 20.05 29.01
CA MET A 69 -6.43 20.29 27.64
C MET A 69 -7.10 21.66 27.51
N ILE A 70 -8.02 21.99 28.43
CA ILE A 70 -8.70 23.29 28.45
C ILE A 70 -7.68 24.42 28.60
N GLU A 71 -6.72 24.29 29.51
CA GLU A 71 -5.69 25.31 29.74
C GLU A 71 -4.74 25.44 28.55
N ILE A 72 -4.34 24.34 27.89
CA ILE A 72 -3.56 24.37 26.64
C ILE A 72 -4.33 25.10 25.53
N ILE A 73 -5.63 24.82 25.37
CA ILE A 73 -6.44 25.47 24.32
C ILE A 73 -6.64 26.96 24.61
N LYS A 74 -7.03 27.32 25.85
CA LYS A 74 -7.25 28.73 26.24
C LYS A 74 -5.99 29.57 26.14
N ASN A 75 -4.86 28.99 26.53
CA ASN A 75 -3.55 29.65 26.49
C ASN A 75 -2.77 29.28 25.22
N GLY A 76 -3.44 28.79 24.18
CA GLY A 76 -2.79 28.33 22.96
C GLY A 76 -1.91 29.36 22.28
N TRP A 77 -2.25 30.64 22.42
CA TRP A 77 -1.57 31.79 21.84
C TRP A 77 -0.20 32.12 22.47
N ILE A 78 0.11 31.59 23.67
CA ILE A 78 1.44 31.75 24.30
C ILE A 78 2.40 30.59 23.99
N ILE A 79 1.93 29.56 23.29
CA ILE A 79 2.77 28.43 22.89
C ILE A 79 3.75 28.93 21.82
N ASP A 80 5.02 28.55 21.98
CA ASP A 80 6.07 28.83 21.02
C ASP A 80 5.75 28.24 19.62
N GLU A 81 5.91 29.05 18.57
CA GLU A 81 5.70 28.59 17.19
C GLU A 81 6.72 27.52 16.77
N ASP A 82 7.90 27.55 17.38
CA ASP A 82 9.01 26.65 17.08
C ASP A 82 8.97 25.34 17.89
N ILE A 83 7.91 25.10 18.69
CA ILE A 83 7.73 23.85 19.43
C ILE A 83 8.01 22.61 18.57
N SER A 84 8.79 21.68 19.13
CA SER A 84 9.23 20.49 18.39
C SER A 84 8.07 19.51 18.19
N TRP A 85 8.04 18.83 17.04
CA TRP A 85 7.06 17.76 16.79
C TRP A 85 7.17 16.62 17.80
N ASN A 86 8.37 16.38 18.33
CA ASN A 86 8.60 15.36 19.36
C ASN A 86 7.90 15.72 20.66
N ASP A 87 8.00 16.96 21.11
CA ASP A 87 7.33 17.41 22.33
C ASP A 87 5.80 17.40 22.16
N ILE A 88 5.32 17.84 20.99
CA ILE A 88 3.90 17.77 20.67
C ILE A 88 3.39 16.33 20.76
N ASN A 89 4.05 15.40 20.08
CA ASN A 89 3.60 14.00 20.03
C ASN A 89 3.74 13.29 21.37
N LYS A 90 4.76 13.64 22.16
CA LYS A 90 5.04 13.00 23.45
C LYS A 90 4.18 13.53 24.58
N TYR A 91 3.96 14.84 24.65
CA TYR A 91 3.34 15.47 25.82
C TYR A 91 1.94 16.04 25.53
N ILE A 92 1.71 16.67 24.38
CA ILE A 92 0.47 17.39 24.10
C ILE A 92 -0.59 16.45 23.50
N LYS A 93 -0.22 15.68 22.48
CA LYS A 93 -1.14 14.79 21.77
C LYS A 93 -1.83 13.78 22.70
N PRO A 94 -1.13 13.12 23.66
CA PRO A 94 -1.78 12.17 24.57
C PRO A 94 -2.84 12.81 25.46
N VAL A 95 -2.67 14.09 25.84
CA VAL A 95 -3.66 14.84 26.63
C VAL A 95 -4.96 14.97 25.84
N PHE A 96 -4.87 15.31 24.56
CA PHE A 96 -6.02 15.42 23.67
C PHE A 96 -6.68 14.07 23.38
N GLU A 97 -5.90 13.02 23.14
CA GLU A 97 -6.40 11.66 22.90
C GLU A 97 -7.18 11.13 24.10
N LYS A 98 -6.63 11.28 25.32
CA LYS A 98 -7.21 10.76 26.57
C LYS A 98 -8.35 11.60 27.15
N SER A 99 -8.51 12.84 26.71
CA SER A 99 -9.60 13.70 27.20
C SER A 99 -10.98 13.18 26.76
N ASP A 100 -11.98 13.36 27.63
CA ASP A 100 -13.38 13.09 27.30
C ASP A 100 -13.81 13.68 25.94
N LYS A 101 -14.61 12.90 25.20
CA LYS A 101 -15.01 13.21 23.82
C LYS A 101 -15.81 14.50 23.73
N GLU A 102 -16.84 14.66 24.57
CA GLU A 102 -17.74 15.80 24.52
C GLU A 102 -17.03 17.08 24.95
N ILE A 103 -16.25 17.01 26.03
CA ILE A 103 -15.48 18.13 26.55
C ILE A 103 -14.41 18.58 25.54
N PHE A 104 -13.71 17.64 24.90
CA PHE A 104 -12.70 17.95 23.90
C PHE A 104 -13.33 18.63 22.67
N VAL A 105 -14.35 18.02 22.06
CA VAL A 105 -15.01 18.56 20.86
C VAL A 105 -15.54 19.96 21.10
N ARG A 106 -16.17 20.21 22.25
CA ARG A 106 -16.68 21.53 22.64
C ARG A 106 -15.58 22.60 22.62
N ASN A 107 -14.42 22.32 23.23
CA ASN A 107 -13.33 23.29 23.33
C ASN A 107 -12.51 23.41 22.05
N ALA A 108 -12.18 22.28 21.41
CA ALA A 108 -11.41 22.25 20.16
C ALA A 108 -12.17 22.91 18.99
N SER A 109 -13.50 22.89 18.99
CA SER A 109 -14.30 23.57 17.94
C SER A 109 -13.98 25.06 17.79
N LYS A 110 -13.60 25.74 18.89
CA LYS A 110 -13.19 27.16 18.89
C LYS A 110 -11.92 27.38 18.09
N ILE A 111 -10.99 26.43 18.16
CA ILE A 111 -9.74 26.45 17.38
C ILE A 111 -10.02 26.17 15.91
N THR A 112 -10.85 25.16 15.62
CA THR A 112 -11.22 24.78 14.26
C THR A 112 -11.98 25.90 13.53
N LYS A 113 -12.80 26.66 14.26
CA LYS A 113 -13.51 27.86 13.78
C LYS A 113 -12.66 29.14 13.77
N ASN A 114 -11.39 29.06 14.15
CA ASN A 114 -10.46 30.21 14.26
C ASN A 114 -10.88 31.29 15.28
N GLU A 115 -11.69 30.94 16.28
CA GLU A 115 -12.08 31.85 17.36
C GLU A 115 -10.93 32.06 18.36
N ILE A 116 -10.05 31.07 18.49
CA ILE A 116 -8.85 31.12 19.34
C ILE A 116 -7.63 30.84 18.46
N TYR A 117 -6.61 31.68 18.57
CA TYR A 117 -5.32 31.47 17.90
C TYR A 117 -4.48 30.44 18.65
N VAL A 118 -3.86 29.54 17.88
CA VAL A 118 -2.82 28.60 18.31
C VAL A 118 -1.78 28.49 17.19
N PRO A 119 -0.52 28.19 17.52
CA PRO A 119 0.49 27.88 16.51
C PRO A 119 0.03 26.76 15.57
N TYR A 120 0.44 26.86 14.31
CA TYR A 120 0.01 25.95 13.25
C TYR A 120 0.22 24.46 13.59
N LYS A 121 1.35 24.10 14.22
CA LYS A 121 1.65 22.70 14.59
C LYS A 121 0.64 22.16 15.62
N ILE A 122 0.30 22.97 16.63
CA ILE A 122 -0.72 22.63 17.63
C ILE A 122 -2.10 22.54 16.98
N LYS A 123 -2.45 23.56 16.17
CA LYS A 123 -3.70 23.57 15.40
C LYS A 123 -3.90 22.30 14.58
N LYS A 124 -2.83 21.84 13.93
CA LYS A 124 -2.84 20.64 13.11
C LYS A 124 -3.19 19.39 13.93
N ILE A 125 -2.59 19.21 15.11
CA ILE A 125 -2.94 18.09 16.00
C ILE A 125 -4.36 18.21 16.55
N ILE A 126 -4.75 19.40 17.03
CA ILE A 126 -6.11 19.63 17.53
C ILE A 126 -7.13 19.32 16.46
N ASN A 127 -6.94 19.77 15.22
CA ASN A 127 -7.85 19.48 14.13
C ASN A 127 -7.92 17.97 13.84
N MET A 128 -6.79 17.25 13.79
CA MET A 128 -6.83 15.80 13.59
C MET A 128 -7.62 15.08 14.69
N GLU A 129 -7.37 15.38 15.95
CA GLU A 129 -8.09 14.78 17.08
C GLU A 129 -9.56 15.23 17.13
N TYR A 130 -9.86 16.46 16.71
CA TYR A 130 -11.22 16.98 16.63
C TYR A 130 -12.04 16.16 15.64
N TYR A 131 -11.55 15.99 14.41
CA TYR A 131 -12.27 15.22 13.39
C TYR A 131 -12.36 13.73 13.70
N LYS A 132 -11.51 13.19 14.57
CA LYS A 132 -11.69 11.84 15.14
C LYS A 132 -12.90 11.75 16.08
N LYS A 133 -13.20 12.82 16.81
CA LYS A 133 -14.17 12.83 17.93
C LYS A 133 -15.52 13.46 17.60
N VAL A 134 -15.66 14.25 16.54
CA VAL A 134 -16.94 14.89 16.16
C VAL A 134 -18.03 13.89 15.76
N ASP A 135 -19.28 14.33 15.67
CA ASP A 135 -20.35 13.57 15.02
C ASP A 135 -19.98 13.28 13.55
N ILE A 136 -20.24 12.07 13.08
CA ILE A 136 -19.90 11.64 11.71
C ILE A 136 -20.58 12.49 10.63
N LYS A 137 -21.75 13.08 10.91
CA LYS A 137 -22.45 13.99 10.00
C LYS A 137 -21.56 15.17 9.59
N ILE A 138 -20.67 15.62 10.48
CA ILE A 138 -19.70 16.68 10.18
C ILE A 138 -18.69 16.17 9.14
N CYS A 139 -18.16 14.95 9.29
CA CYS A 139 -17.27 14.33 8.30
C CYS A 139 -17.98 14.14 6.95
N LYS A 140 -19.24 13.69 6.94
CA LYS A 140 -20.05 13.51 5.72
C LYS A 140 -20.23 14.84 4.99
N ASN A 141 -20.56 15.90 5.73
CA ASN A 141 -20.69 17.25 5.15
C ASN A 141 -19.36 17.78 4.58
N ILE A 142 -18.21 17.46 5.18
CA ILE A 142 -16.90 17.86 4.65
C ILE A 142 -16.61 17.17 3.32
N ILE A 143 -16.93 15.88 3.20
CA ILE A 143 -16.76 15.13 1.96
C ILE A 143 -17.69 15.66 0.87
N LEU A 144 -18.97 15.91 1.19
CA LEU A 144 -19.98 16.33 0.23
C LEU A 144 -19.83 17.78 -0.24
N ASN A 145 -19.53 18.71 0.67
CA ASN A 145 -19.54 20.15 0.36
C ASN A 145 -18.19 20.66 -0.15
N GLY A 146 -17.15 19.82 -0.13
CA GLY A 146 -15.90 20.02 -0.87
C GLY A 146 -15.35 21.45 -0.81
N ASP A 147 -15.37 22.10 0.36
CA ASP A 147 -14.94 23.49 0.44
C ASP A 147 -13.43 23.54 0.25
N SER A 148 -13.03 23.95 -0.96
CA SER A 148 -11.65 23.89 -1.45
C SER A 148 -10.64 24.68 -0.62
N LYS A 149 -11.12 25.51 0.30
CA LYS A 149 -10.32 26.27 1.25
C LYS A 149 -9.94 25.47 2.50
N ILE A 150 -10.55 24.30 2.73
CA ILE A 150 -10.29 23.39 3.86
C ILE A 150 -9.55 22.13 3.38
N TYR A 151 -8.78 22.21 2.28
CA TYR A 151 -7.96 21.08 1.81
C TYR A 151 -6.73 20.85 2.69
N ASN A 152 -6.95 20.30 3.88
CA ASN A 152 -5.89 19.59 4.59
C ASN A 152 -6.06 18.09 4.31
N SER A 153 -5.13 17.51 3.55
CA SER A 153 -5.16 16.09 3.21
C SER A 153 -5.27 15.17 4.42
N GLN A 154 -4.84 15.62 5.61
CA GLN A 154 -4.98 14.86 6.86
C GLN A 154 -6.42 14.84 7.39
N ILE A 155 -7.16 15.96 7.28
CA ILE A 155 -8.57 16.02 7.70
C ILE A 155 -9.39 15.08 6.82
N MET A 156 -9.18 15.14 5.50
CA MET A 156 -9.84 14.25 4.55
C MET A 156 -9.54 12.78 4.85
N LYS A 157 -8.27 12.45 5.09
CA LYS A 157 -7.86 11.11 5.50
C LYS A 157 -8.65 10.61 6.72
N VAL A 158 -8.78 11.42 7.76
CA VAL A 158 -9.52 11.08 8.99
C VAL A 158 -11.03 10.96 8.72
N CYS A 159 -11.62 11.88 7.97
CA CYS A 159 -13.06 11.86 7.68
C CYS A 159 -13.46 10.65 6.85
N VAL A 160 -12.67 10.32 5.82
CA VAL A 160 -12.87 9.12 4.99
C VAL A 160 -12.78 7.88 5.85
N PHE A 161 -11.71 7.76 6.64
CA PHE A 161 -11.52 6.63 7.54
C PHE A 161 -12.76 6.38 8.39
N ARG A 162 -13.26 7.42 9.06
CA ARG A 162 -14.43 7.30 9.94
C ARG A 162 -15.72 6.94 9.22
N ILE A 163 -15.90 7.45 8.00
CA ILE A 163 -17.09 7.13 7.20
C ILE A 163 -17.08 5.67 6.79
N LEU A 164 -15.91 5.14 6.39
CA LEU A 164 -15.77 3.73 6.03
C LEU A 164 -15.85 2.81 7.25
N GLU A 165 -15.35 3.25 8.41
CA GLU A 165 -15.39 2.53 9.68
C GLU A 165 -16.84 2.21 10.12
N GLU A 166 -17.77 3.15 9.97
CA GLU A 166 -19.20 2.96 10.34
C GLU A 166 -19.96 1.98 9.45
N ILE A 167 -19.42 1.58 8.29
CA ILE A 167 -20.12 0.69 7.37
C ILE A 167 -19.98 -0.76 7.85
N GLU A 168 -21.10 -1.36 8.25
CA GLU A 168 -21.15 -2.74 8.77
C GLU A 168 -21.33 -3.78 7.67
N ASP A 169 -21.81 -3.39 6.49
CA ASP A 169 -21.98 -4.28 5.34
C ASP A 169 -20.80 -4.20 4.35
N PRO A 170 -20.14 -5.32 4.00
CA PRO A 170 -18.97 -5.32 3.14
C PRO A 170 -19.28 -4.90 1.69
N LEU A 171 -20.50 -5.14 1.20
CA LEU A 171 -20.91 -4.71 -0.15
C LEU A 171 -21.15 -3.19 -0.18
N GLU A 172 -21.83 -2.65 0.83
CA GLU A 172 -21.98 -1.21 1.01
C GLU A 172 -20.60 -0.53 1.08
N LEU A 173 -19.64 -1.12 1.81
CA LEU A 173 -18.29 -0.60 1.88
C LEU A 173 -17.60 -0.58 0.52
N TYR A 174 -17.71 -1.68 -0.22
CA TYR A 174 -17.16 -1.81 -1.57
C TYR A 174 -17.68 -0.69 -2.49
N TYR A 175 -19.01 -0.54 -2.59
CA TYR A 175 -19.62 0.47 -3.43
C TYR A 175 -19.32 1.89 -2.95
N LYS A 176 -19.21 2.11 -1.63
CA LYS A 176 -18.82 3.41 -1.10
C LYS A 176 -17.38 3.78 -1.46
N ILE A 177 -16.46 2.82 -1.44
CA ILE A 177 -15.08 3.04 -1.90
C ILE A 177 -15.09 3.41 -3.38
N GLN A 178 -15.87 2.71 -4.21
CA GLN A 178 -15.98 3.00 -5.63
C GLN A 178 -16.54 4.40 -5.90
N GLU A 179 -17.63 4.79 -5.22
CA GLU A 179 -18.21 6.14 -5.29
C GLU A 179 -17.16 7.22 -4.95
N LEU A 180 -16.35 7.00 -3.91
CA LEU A 180 -15.30 7.94 -3.51
C LEU A 180 -14.15 8.03 -4.52
N LEU A 181 -13.86 6.95 -5.26
CA LEU A 181 -12.82 6.95 -6.30
C LEU A 181 -13.23 7.72 -7.56
N GLU A 182 -14.53 7.72 -7.87
CA GLU A 182 -15.10 8.40 -9.04
C GLU A 182 -15.22 9.93 -8.84
N SER A 183 -15.02 10.41 -7.61
CA SER A 183 -15.04 11.84 -7.30
C SER A 183 -13.80 12.60 -7.80
N ASP A 184 -13.97 13.87 -8.20
CA ASP A 184 -12.93 14.80 -8.65
C ASP A 184 -11.76 14.99 -7.66
N ILE A 185 -11.92 14.58 -6.40
CA ILE A 185 -10.94 14.73 -5.31
C ILE A 185 -10.28 13.36 -4.96
N SER A 186 -10.30 12.40 -5.90
CA SER A 186 -9.90 11.00 -5.71
C SER A 186 -8.52 10.80 -5.06
N ILE A 187 -7.53 11.65 -5.31
CA ILE A 187 -6.18 11.48 -4.75
C ILE A 187 -6.14 11.60 -3.21
N HIS A 188 -7.01 12.43 -2.61
CA HIS A 188 -7.09 12.57 -1.17
C HIS A 188 -7.91 11.44 -0.55
N PHE A 189 -8.97 11.00 -1.23
CA PHE A 189 -9.75 9.84 -0.83
C PHE A 189 -8.94 8.56 -0.85
N LYS A 190 -8.14 8.33 -1.90
CA LYS A 190 -7.20 7.18 -2.00
C LYS A 190 -6.33 7.06 -0.75
N ARG A 191 -5.85 8.15 -0.17
CA ARG A 191 -5.04 8.13 1.08
C ARG A 191 -5.86 7.76 2.31
N GLY A 192 -7.10 8.25 2.41
CA GLY A 192 -8.04 7.89 3.46
C GLY A 192 -8.45 6.42 3.41
N ILE A 193 -8.84 5.94 2.23
CA ILE A 193 -9.19 4.54 1.98
C ILE A 193 -8.02 3.63 2.32
N ASN A 194 -6.82 3.94 1.81
CA ASN A 194 -5.63 3.14 2.11
C ASN A 194 -5.36 3.04 3.61
N TYR A 195 -5.53 4.14 4.34
CA TYR A 195 -5.36 4.14 5.79
C TYR A 195 -6.42 3.34 6.52
N PHE A 196 -7.67 3.38 6.07
CA PHE A 196 -8.72 2.50 6.59
C PHE A 196 -8.38 1.03 6.38
N ILE A 197 -8.01 0.65 5.15
CA ILE A 197 -7.65 -0.73 4.82
C ILE A 197 -6.42 -1.21 5.60
N ASP A 198 -5.41 -0.35 5.82
CA ASP A 198 -4.22 -0.70 6.62
C ASP A 198 -4.55 -1.07 8.08
N ASN A 199 -5.70 -0.61 8.60
CA ASN A 199 -6.13 -0.86 9.98
C ASN A 199 -7.46 -1.65 10.05
N ILE A 200 -7.92 -2.26 8.94
CA ILE A 200 -9.27 -2.86 8.86
C ILE A 200 -9.51 -3.94 9.91
N TYR A 201 -8.48 -4.72 10.25
CA TYR A 201 -8.52 -5.79 11.26
C TYR A 201 -8.71 -5.29 12.70
N GLU A 202 -8.55 -3.99 12.96
CA GLU A 202 -8.85 -3.42 14.29
C GLU A 202 -10.37 -3.24 14.51
N TYR A 203 -11.16 -3.20 13.43
CA TYR A 203 -12.57 -2.79 13.48
C TYR A 203 -13.53 -3.76 12.78
N LYS A 204 -13.02 -4.65 11.92
CA LYS A 204 -13.81 -5.63 11.16
C LYS A 204 -13.31 -7.04 11.45
N ASP A 205 -14.24 -7.98 11.52
CA ASP A 205 -13.92 -9.39 11.71
C ASP A 205 -13.48 -10.06 10.40
N GLU A 206 -13.08 -11.33 10.54
CA GLU A 206 -12.57 -12.13 9.41
C GLU A 206 -13.65 -12.39 8.35
N GLU A 207 -14.91 -12.56 8.76
CA GLU A 207 -16.05 -12.84 7.87
C GLU A 207 -16.40 -11.64 7.00
N PHE A 208 -16.37 -10.43 7.58
CA PHE A 208 -16.52 -9.19 6.85
C PHE A 208 -15.42 -9.03 5.80
N ILE A 209 -14.16 -9.23 6.19
CA ILE A 209 -13.01 -9.11 5.30
C ILE A 209 -13.08 -10.16 4.18
N ARG A 210 -13.55 -11.37 4.49
CA ARG A 210 -13.74 -12.44 3.50
C ARG A 210 -14.76 -12.03 2.45
N SER A 211 -15.93 -11.60 2.88
CA SER A 211 -17.01 -11.15 1.98
C SER A 211 -16.58 -9.98 1.09
N LEU A 212 -15.84 -9.01 1.66
CA LEU A 212 -15.27 -7.91 0.89
C LEU A 212 -14.26 -8.41 -0.16
N SER A 213 -13.42 -9.37 0.21
CA SER A 213 -12.44 -9.97 -0.70
C SER A 213 -13.13 -10.73 -1.85
N GLU A 214 -14.14 -11.53 -1.54
CA GLU A 214 -14.95 -12.25 -2.53
C GLU A 214 -15.60 -11.28 -3.53
N LYS A 215 -16.13 -10.15 -3.07
CA LYS A 215 -16.70 -9.13 -3.95
C LYS A 215 -15.64 -8.48 -4.85
N ILE A 216 -14.50 -8.06 -4.29
CA ILE A 216 -13.41 -7.46 -5.08
C ILE A 216 -12.93 -8.44 -6.16
N LEU A 217 -12.82 -9.72 -5.80
CA LEU A 217 -12.43 -10.79 -6.70
C LEU A 217 -13.45 -10.99 -7.83
N SER A 218 -14.74 -11.15 -7.50
CA SER A 218 -15.81 -11.28 -8.49
C SER A 218 -15.78 -10.16 -9.52
N ASP A 219 -15.63 -8.91 -9.07
CA ASP A 219 -15.63 -7.76 -9.98
C ASP A 219 -14.37 -7.67 -10.86
N GLU A 220 -13.20 -8.14 -10.40
CA GLU A 220 -12.03 -8.29 -11.28
C GLU A 220 -12.28 -9.35 -12.37
N LEU A 221 -12.90 -10.48 -12.01
CA LEU A 221 -13.18 -11.59 -12.92
C LEU A 221 -14.23 -11.22 -13.96
N ASP A 222 -15.22 -10.40 -13.58
CA ASP A 222 -16.23 -9.86 -14.49
C ASP A 222 -15.67 -8.77 -15.44
N GLY A 223 -14.38 -8.42 -15.32
CA GLY A 223 -13.74 -7.41 -16.16
C GLY A 223 -14.07 -5.97 -15.75
N ASN A 224 -14.69 -5.74 -14.58
CA ASN A 224 -15.09 -4.38 -14.16
C ASN A 224 -13.88 -3.46 -13.87
N TYR A 225 -12.66 -4.00 -13.85
CA TYR A 225 -11.40 -3.26 -13.73
C TYR A 225 -10.57 -3.26 -15.05
N GLU A 226 -11.22 -3.00 -16.18
CA GLU A 226 -10.54 -2.84 -17.49
C GLU A 226 -9.54 -1.67 -17.51
N GLU A 227 -9.79 -0.62 -16.73
CA GLU A 227 -8.85 0.50 -16.58
C GLU A 227 -7.66 0.11 -15.69
N SER A 228 -6.43 0.26 -16.21
CA SER A 228 -5.20 -0.12 -15.50
C SER A 228 -5.06 0.52 -14.12
N GLU A 229 -5.51 1.77 -13.96
CA GLU A 229 -5.47 2.49 -12.68
C GLU A 229 -6.43 1.90 -11.63
N LYS A 230 -7.63 1.48 -12.05
CA LYS A 230 -8.61 0.83 -11.16
C LYS A 230 -8.10 -0.53 -10.71
N ARG A 231 -7.52 -1.31 -11.65
CA ARG A 231 -6.91 -2.61 -11.36
C ARG A 231 -5.74 -2.51 -10.40
N GLU A 232 -4.87 -1.51 -10.56
CA GLU A 232 -3.76 -1.24 -9.64
C GLU A 232 -4.27 -0.86 -8.24
N PHE A 233 -5.28 0.01 -8.18
CA PHE A 233 -5.86 0.42 -6.90
C PHE A 233 -6.47 -0.77 -6.15
N TRP A 234 -7.38 -1.52 -6.79
CA TRP A 234 -8.04 -2.65 -6.14
C TRP A 234 -7.08 -3.80 -5.84
N GLY A 235 -6.07 -4.05 -6.68
CA GLY A 235 -5.00 -5.01 -6.38
C GLY A 235 -4.20 -4.64 -5.12
N ASN A 236 -3.92 -3.34 -4.92
CA ASN A 236 -3.29 -2.86 -3.70
C ASN A 236 -4.18 -3.03 -2.47
N ILE A 237 -5.48 -2.73 -2.58
CA ILE A 237 -6.45 -2.94 -1.50
C ILE A 237 -6.52 -4.44 -1.16
N TYR A 238 -6.69 -5.28 -2.16
CA TYR A 238 -6.77 -6.73 -2.03
C TYR A 238 -5.53 -7.32 -1.34
N THR A 239 -4.34 -6.86 -1.73
CA THR A 239 -3.08 -7.27 -1.08
C THR A 239 -3.03 -6.86 0.39
N LYS A 240 -3.56 -5.69 0.74
CA LYS A 240 -3.59 -5.19 2.13
C LYS A 240 -4.61 -5.90 3.01
N LEU A 241 -5.68 -6.46 2.43
CA LEU A 241 -6.59 -7.36 3.14
C LEU A 241 -5.87 -8.64 3.59
N GLY A 242 -4.68 -8.94 3.07
CA GLY A 242 -3.75 -9.89 3.68
C GLY A 242 -4.20 -11.35 3.56
N ASP A 243 -4.25 -12.04 4.70
CA ASP A 243 -4.43 -13.50 4.76
C ASP A 243 -5.81 -13.93 4.28
N VAL A 244 -6.86 -13.18 4.63
CA VAL A 244 -8.23 -13.55 4.28
C VAL A 244 -8.45 -13.50 2.77
N ALA A 245 -8.06 -12.39 2.13
CA ALA A 245 -8.11 -12.24 0.69
C ALA A 245 -7.30 -13.30 -0.04
N SER A 246 -6.16 -13.66 0.54
CA SER A 246 -5.31 -14.73 0.06
C SER A 246 -5.97 -16.11 0.09
N PHE A 247 -6.69 -16.43 1.18
CA PHE A 247 -7.45 -17.68 1.30
C PHE A 247 -8.62 -17.74 0.33
N VAL A 248 -9.37 -16.64 0.19
CA VAL A 248 -10.46 -16.52 -0.79
C VAL A 248 -9.96 -16.83 -2.20
N SER A 249 -8.81 -16.28 -2.58
CA SER A 249 -8.23 -16.58 -3.89
C SER A 249 -7.75 -18.02 -4.02
N LEU A 250 -7.22 -18.65 -2.96
CA LEU A 250 -6.85 -20.07 -3.01
C LEU A 250 -8.06 -20.98 -3.19
N GLU A 251 -9.18 -20.66 -2.53
CA GLU A 251 -10.45 -21.38 -2.69
C GLU A 251 -10.98 -21.24 -4.12
N TYR A 252 -10.97 -20.03 -4.66
CA TYR A 252 -11.32 -19.79 -6.05
C TYR A 252 -10.45 -20.60 -7.03
N LEU A 253 -9.12 -20.53 -6.90
CA LEU A 253 -8.22 -21.28 -7.80
C LEU A 253 -8.34 -22.81 -7.64
N GLU A 254 -8.80 -23.30 -6.48
CA GLU A 254 -9.05 -24.73 -6.25
C GLU A 254 -10.34 -25.19 -6.94
N GLU A 255 -11.36 -24.32 -7.02
CA GLU A 255 -12.64 -24.62 -7.65
C GLU A 255 -12.61 -24.47 -9.17
N PHE A 256 -11.89 -23.49 -9.70
CA PHE A 256 -11.87 -23.16 -11.13
C PHE A 256 -10.60 -23.70 -11.83
N LYS A 257 -10.78 -24.75 -12.64
CA LYS A 257 -9.69 -25.47 -13.33
C LYS A 257 -9.17 -24.82 -14.63
N PHE A 258 -9.86 -23.79 -15.13
CA PHE A 258 -9.46 -23.09 -16.35
C PHE A 258 -8.80 -21.77 -15.96
N PHE A 259 -7.53 -21.61 -16.34
CA PHE A 259 -6.74 -20.45 -15.94
C PHE A 259 -6.39 -19.56 -17.15
N ASP A 260 -6.74 -18.28 -17.10
CA ASP A 260 -6.48 -17.26 -18.11
C ASP A 260 -5.58 -16.10 -17.59
N LEU A 261 -5.63 -14.93 -18.24
CA LEU A 261 -4.87 -13.73 -17.86
C LEU A 261 -5.28 -13.14 -16.49
N HIS A 262 -6.52 -13.30 -16.06
CA HIS A 262 -7.01 -12.86 -14.74
C HIS A 262 -6.38 -13.70 -13.62
N ASP A 263 -6.10 -14.98 -13.86
CA ASP A 263 -5.43 -15.84 -12.89
C ASP A 263 -3.99 -15.39 -12.60
N LYS A 264 -3.32 -14.76 -13.56
CA LYS A 264 -1.99 -14.15 -13.31
C LYS A 264 -2.08 -13.01 -12.30
N TRP A 265 -3.13 -12.19 -12.34
CA TRP A 265 -3.34 -11.11 -11.37
C TRP A 265 -3.63 -11.67 -9.98
N LEU A 266 -4.52 -12.66 -9.90
CA LEU A 266 -4.85 -13.38 -8.67
C LEU A 266 -3.61 -13.97 -8.00
N ILE A 267 -2.84 -14.73 -8.76
CA ILE A 267 -1.64 -15.41 -8.26
C ILE A 267 -0.57 -14.41 -7.84
N ASN A 268 -0.45 -13.28 -8.53
CA ASN A 268 0.42 -12.20 -8.09
C ASN A 268 -0.03 -11.67 -6.72
N ASN A 269 -1.31 -11.35 -6.52
CA ASN A 269 -1.78 -10.80 -5.24
C ASN A 269 -1.74 -11.82 -4.09
N ILE A 270 -2.06 -13.10 -4.35
CA ILE A 270 -1.89 -14.23 -3.40
C ILE A 270 -0.42 -14.33 -2.96
N LEU A 271 0.50 -14.45 -3.92
CA LEU A 271 1.89 -14.81 -3.61
C LEU A 271 2.80 -13.61 -3.28
N ILE A 272 2.37 -12.38 -3.60
CA ILE A 272 2.99 -11.14 -3.12
C ILE A 272 2.56 -10.84 -1.69
N SER A 273 1.40 -11.35 -1.25
CA SER A 273 0.97 -11.21 0.13
C SER A 273 2.01 -11.85 1.06
N LYS A 274 2.85 -11.00 1.67
CA LYS A 274 3.83 -11.41 2.69
C LYS A 274 3.17 -12.22 3.81
N SER A 275 1.86 -12.04 4.01
CA SER A 275 1.08 -12.69 5.04
C SER A 275 0.91 -14.20 4.79
N ILE A 276 0.68 -14.69 3.55
CA ILE A 276 0.64 -16.14 3.27
C ILE A 276 2.00 -16.78 3.55
N ILE A 277 3.07 -16.19 3.03
CA ILE A 277 4.42 -16.72 3.24
C ILE A 277 4.74 -16.72 4.74
N ASN A 278 4.31 -15.70 5.48
CA ASN A 278 4.42 -15.66 6.94
C ASN A 278 3.56 -16.72 7.64
N ARG A 279 2.31 -16.98 7.22
CA ARG A 279 1.44 -18.05 7.77
C ARG A 279 1.96 -19.44 7.43
N ILE A 280 2.53 -19.67 6.26
CA ILE A 280 3.25 -20.92 5.93
C ILE A 280 4.42 -21.10 6.91
N ASN A 281 5.12 -20.01 7.24
CA ASN A 281 6.23 -20.05 8.19
C ASN A 281 5.78 -20.15 9.67
N MET A 282 4.56 -19.73 10.05
CA MET A 282 4.18 -19.49 11.46
C MET A 282 2.87 -20.15 11.96
N SER A 283 2.02 -20.74 11.11
CA SER A 283 0.64 -21.14 11.51
C SER A 283 0.40 -22.65 11.62
N LYS A 284 -0.69 -23.03 12.34
CA LYS A 284 -1.26 -24.39 12.38
C LYS A 284 -1.92 -24.81 11.04
N GLU A 285 -2.25 -23.85 10.19
CA GLU A 285 -2.91 -24.06 8.89
C GLU A 285 -1.92 -24.28 7.74
N ARG A 286 -0.61 -24.25 8.05
CA ARG A 286 0.50 -24.48 7.13
C ARG A 286 0.24 -25.63 6.16
N ASN A 287 -0.13 -26.80 6.68
CA ASN A 287 -0.35 -27.99 5.85
C ASN A 287 -1.59 -27.85 4.95
N THR A 288 -2.64 -27.16 5.40
CA THR A 288 -3.84 -26.91 4.60
C THR A 288 -3.51 -26.03 3.40
N ILE A 289 -2.80 -24.91 3.62
CA ILE A 289 -2.39 -23.98 2.55
C ILE A 289 -1.49 -24.71 1.53
N ILE A 290 -0.51 -25.46 2.04
CA ILE A 290 0.41 -26.24 1.20
C ILE A 290 -0.34 -27.27 0.35
N ASN A 291 -1.26 -28.02 0.94
CA ASN A 291 -2.03 -29.03 0.23
C ASN A 291 -2.91 -28.40 -0.86
N LYS A 292 -3.54 -27.25 -0.58
CA LYS A 292 -4.29 -26.49 -1.59
C LYS A 292 -3.40 -26.03 -2.73
N LEU A 293 -2.22 -25.47 -2.44
CA LEU A 293 -1.25 -25.04 -3.45
C LEU A 293 -0.73 -26.20 -4.30
N ILE A 294 -0.42 -27.34 -3.68
CA ILE A 294 -0.02 -28.56 -4.39
C ILE A 294 -1.15 -29.01 -5.30
N LYS A 295 -2.39 -29.07 -4.79
CA LYS A 295 -3.56 -29.46 -5.59
C LYS A 295 -3.77 -28.52 -6.78
N ILE A 296 -3.75 -27.21 -6.58
CA ILE A 296 -3.84 -26.21 -7.65
C ILE A 296 -2.72 -26.44 -8.69
N PHE A 297 -1.48 -26.66 -8.23
CA PHE A 297 -0.35 -26.90 -9.13
C PHE A 297 -0.49 -28.20 -9.95
N ARG A 298 -1.08 -29.25 -9.36
CA ARG A 298 -1.35 -30.52 -10.03
C ARG A 298 -2.46 -30.39 -11.07
N ASP A 299 -3.54 -29.70 -10.69
CA ASP A 299 -4.79 -29.65 -11.45
C ASP A 299 -4.78 -28.56 -12.54
N THR A 300 -3.92 -27.55 -12.43
CA THR A 300 -3.75 -26.51 -13.45
C THR A 300 -2.90 -27.01 -14.62
N ASP A 301 -3.26 -26.67 -15.86
CA ASP A 301 -2.35 -26.80 -17.02
C ASP A 301 -1.65 -25.47 -17.36
N CYS A 302 -1.95 -24.41 -16.63
CA CYS A 302 -1.42 -23.08 -16.91
C CYS A 302 0.01 -22.94 -16.40
N LEU A 303 0.96 -23.05 -17.33
CA LEU A 303 2.39 -22.96 -17.05
C LEU A 303 2.79 -21.67 -16.29
N PRO A 304 2.23 -20.47 -16.56
CA PRO A 304 2.42 -19.30 -15.72
C PRO A 304 2.08 -19.50 -14.23
N VAL A 305 0.93 -20.11 -13.92
CA VAL A 305 0.49 -20.39 -12.55
C VAL A 305 1.50 -21.28 -11.84
N LYS A 306 1.91 -22.37 -12.49
CA LYS A 306 2.93 -23.29 -11.98
C LYS A 306 4.24 -22.57 -11.66
N LYS A 307 4.75 -21.75 -12.60
CA LYS A 307 5.99 -20.97 -12.39
C LYS A 307 5.89 -20.02 -11.22
N TYR A 308 4.77 -19.32 -11.09
CA TYR A 308 4.59 -18.35 -10.02
C TYR A 308 4.53 -19.02 -8.64
N ILE A 309 3.84 -20.16 -8.53
CA ILE A 309 3.85 -20.99 -7.32
C ILE A 309 5.29 -21.39 -7.00
N SER A 310 6.01 -22.01 -7.95
CA SER A 310 7.41 -22.43 -7.75
C SER A 310 8.36 -21.29 -7.37
N TYR A 311 8.26 -20.14 -8.02
CA TYR A 311 9.11 -18.98 -7.74
C TYR A 311 8.89 -18.44 -6.33
N ASN A 312 7.64 -18.35 -5.88
CA ASN A 312 7.33 -17.81 -4.56
C ASN A 312 7.55 -18.82 -3.43
N MET A 313 7.51 -20.14 -3.69
CA MET A 313 7.94 -21.14 -2.70
C MET A 313 9.41 -20.94 -2.27
N LYS A 314 10.26 -20.35 -3.12
CA LYS A 314 11.64 -20.00 -2.76
C LYS A 314 11.74 -19.01 -1.59
N LYS A 315 10.68 -18.27 -1.29
CA LYS A 315 10.62 -17.28 -0.20
C LYS A 315 10.26 -17.89 1.17
N ILE A 316 9.91 -19.18 1.23
CA ILE A 316 9.68 -19.91 2.48
C ILE A 316 11.02 -20.05 3.22
N LYS A 317 11.05 -19.72 4.51
CA LYS A 317 12.29 -19.73 5.32
C LYS A 317 12.65 -21.12 5.83
N ASP A 318 11.66 -21.98 6.04
CA ASP A 318 11.84 -23.36 6.46
C ASP A 318 12.35 -24.20 5.27
N GLU A 319 13.65 -24.46 5.24
CA GLU A 319 14.28 -25.20 4.14
C GLU A 319 13.76 -26.63 4.01
N LYS A 320 13.44 -27.31 5.13
CA LYS A 320 12.91 -28.67 5.09
C LYS A 320 11.52 -28.70 4.47
N LEU A 321 10.66 -27.76 4.88
CA LEU A 321 9.33 -27.60 4.29
C LEU A 321 9.38 -27.28 2.81
N LYS A 322 10.26 -26.35 2.44
CA LYS A 322 10.47 -25.94 1.07
C LYS A 322 10.89 -27.16 0.23
N HIS A 323 11.75 -28.02 0.77
CA HIS A 323 12.12 -29.29 0.12
C HIS A 323 10.91 -30.23 0.00
N ASP A 324 10.18 -30.48 1.09
CA ASP A 324 9.01 -31.37 1.07
C ASP A 324 7.91 -30.89 0.08
N ILE A 325 7.68 -29.57 -0.01
CA ILE A 325 6.73 -28.98 -0.96
C ILE A 325 7.23 -29.16 -2.38
N ILE A 326 8.50 -28.82 -2.64
CA ILE A 326 9.11 -28.99 -3.96
C ILE A 326 9.00 -30.46 -4.36
N ASP A 327 9.46 -31.39 -3.55
CA ASP A 327 9.42 -32.84 -3.83
C ASP A 327 7.99 -33.35 -4.11
N ASN A 328 6.97 -32.82 -3.43
CA ASN A 328 5.57 -33.15 -3.71
C ASN A 328 5.03 -32.54 -5.01
N LEU A 329 5.51 -31.36 -5.41
CA LEU A 329 5.21 -30.73 -6.70
C LEU A 329 5.93 -31.47 -7.85
N LEU A 330 7.14 -31.95 -7.59
CA LEU A 330 8.01 -32.72 -8.48
C LEU A 330 7.41 -34.10 -8.82
N SER A 331 6.80 -34.77 -7.85
CA SER A 331 6.20 -36.11 -8.03
C SER A 331 5.03 -36.21 -9.04
N VAL A 332 4.52 -35.08 -9.59
CA VAL A 332 3.26 -35.06 -10.36
C VAL A 332 3.40 -34.59 -11.82
N ASN A 333 4.59 -34.27 -12.32
CA ASN A 333 4.76 -34.12 -13.77
C ASN A 333 6.17 -34.36 -14.25
N LYS A 334 6.30 -34.89 -15.48
CA LYS A 334 7.57 -35.11 -16.20
C LYS A 334 8.21 -33.76 -16.58
N LEU A 335 8.72 -33.06 -15.58
CA LEU A 335 9.67 -31.95 -15.67
C LEU A 335 11.02 -32.40 -15.08
N GLU A 336 11.41 -33.64 -15.38
CA GLU A 336 12.70 -34.29 -15.02
C GLU A 336 13.92 -33.42 -15.36
N LEU A 337 13.77 -32.42 -16.25
CA LEU A 337 14.85 -31.60 -16.78
C LEU A 337 15.08 -30.28 -16.03
N ILE A 338 14.02 -29.65 -15.48
CA ILE A 338 14.18 -28.49 -14.58
C ILE A 338 14.62 -28.98 -13.19
N GLU A 339 14.25 -30.20 -12.82
CA GLU A 339 14.74 -30.94 -11.65
C GLU A 339 16.27 -31.05 -11.65
N ASN A 340 16.88 -31.46 -12.76
CA ASN A 340 18.33 -31.61 -12.85
C ASN A 340 19.06 -30.27 -12.75
N ILE A 341 18.55 -29.20 -13.37
CA ILE A 341 19.18 -27.88 -13.30
C ILE A 341 19.18 -27.33 -11.86
N LEU A 342 18.09 -27.54 -11.12
CA LEU A 342 17.96 -27.12 -9.71
C LEU A 342 18.74 -28.03 -8.74
N LEU A 343 18.96 -29.31 -9.09
CA LEU A 343 19.78 -30.25 -8.33
C LEU A 343 21.29 -30.07 -8.58
N GLU A 344 21.71 -29.69 -9.79
CA GLU A 344 23.12 -29.50 -10.12
C GLU A 344 23.69 -28.16 -9.62
N GLU A 345 22.85 -27.11 -9.51
CA GLU A 345 23.17 -25.91 -8.72
C GLU A 345 23.44 -26.25 -7.24
N LYS A 346 22.77 -27.31 -6.72
CA LYS A 346 22.85 -27.81 -5.35
C LYS A 346 24.17 -28.52 -5.03
N GLU A 347 24.85 -29.08 -6.03
CA GLU A 347 26.05 -29.93 -5.84
C GLU A 347 27.39 -29.24 -6.18
N GLY A 348 27.37 -28.00 -6.69
CA GLY A 348 28.60 -27.27 -7.04
C GLY A 348 29.35 -27.86 -8.23
N ASN A 349 28.68 -28.64 -9.08
CA ASN A 349 29.27 -29.20 -10.29
C ASN A 349 29.64 -28.10 -11.29
N LYS A 350 30.73 -28.34 -12.03
CA LYS A 350 31.38 -27.37 -12.94
C LYS A 350 30.35 -26.73 -13.86
N GLU A 351 30.35 -25.40 -13.88
CA GLU A 351 29.49 -24.49 -14.64
C GLU A 351 29.19 -24.96 -16.08
N GLU A 352 30.14 -25.63 -16.74
CA GLU A 352 29.99 -26.22 -18.09
C GLU A 352 28.92 -27.33 -18.19
N LYS A 353 28.66 -28.10 -17.11
CA LYS A 353 27.69 -29.19 -17.12
C LYS A 353 26.25 -28.66 -17.06
N VAL A 354 26.00 -27.71 -16.15
CA VAL A 354 24.72 -27.01 -16.00
C VAL A 354 24.34 -26.30 -17.30
N ILE A 355 25.31 -25.65 -17.94
CA ILE A 355 25.14 -25.00 -19.25
C ILE A 355 24.73 -26.04 -20.30
N LYS A 356 25.46 -27.16 -20.42
CA LYS A 356 25.20 -28.21 -21.41
C LYS A 356 23.83 -28.87 -21.27
N ASP A 357 23.38 -29.08 -20.03
CA ASP A 357 22.08 -29.68 -19.75
C ASP A 357 20.94 -28.70 -20.06
N ILE A 358 21.10 -27.41 -19.75
CA ILE A 358 20.19 -26.34 -20.19
C ILE A 358 20.05 -26.33 -21.72
N PHE A 359 21.13 -26.56 -22.46
CA PHE A 359 21.08 -26.60 -23.93
C PHE A 359 20.36 -27.82 -24.50
N SER A 360 20.51 -29.00 -23.89
CA SER A 360 19.72 -30.17 -24.28
C SER A 360 18.20 -29.92 -24.16
N VAL A 361 17.80 -29.15 -23.15
CA VAL A 361 16.39 -28.76 -22.91
C VAL A 361 15.90 -27.84 -24.01
N ILE A 362 16.70 -26.84 -24.37
CA ILE A 362 16.37 -25.87 -25.42
C ILE A 362 16.19 -26.58 -26.77
N GLU A 363 17.08 -27.51 -27.11
CA GLU A 363 16.97 -28.30 -28.35
C GLU A 363 15.73 -29.19 -28.39
N GLU A 364 15.33 -29.79 -27.27
CA GLU A 364 14.14 -30.63 -27.19
C GLU A 364 12.85 -29.80 -27.24
N ILE A 365 12.84 -28.64 -26.59
CA ILE A 365 11.73 -27.68 -26.64
C ILE A 365 11.54 -27.16 -28.07
N ASN A 366 12.61 -26.81 -28.77
CA ASN A 366 12.55 -26.32 -30.15
C ASN A 366 12.04 -27.40 -31.13
N LYS A 367 12.17 -28.69 -30.82
CA LYS A 367 11.61 -29.79 -31.64
C LYS A 367 10.10 -29.95 -31.52
N HIS A 368 9.47 -29.41 -30.48
CA HIS A 368 8.08 -29.73 -30.12
C HIS A 368 7.12 -28.53 -30.05
N THR A 369 7.58 -27.30 -30.32
CA THR A 369 6.75 -26.09 -30.14
C THR A 369 6.90 -25.04 -31.23
N LEU A 370 5.80 -24.34 -31.53
CA LEU A 370 5.70 -23.35 -32.63
C LEU A 370 6.06 -21.90 -32.22
N ASN A 371 6.41 -21.63 -30.95
CA ASN A 371 6.72 -20.27 -30.47
C ASN A 371 8.03 -20.22 -29.65
N PRO A 372 9.19 -20.13 -30.32
CA PRO A 372 10.52 -20.11 -29.69
C PRO A 372 10.73 -18.90 -28.77
N VAL A 373 10.23 -17.71 -29.16
CA VAL A 373 10.44 -16.45 -28.44
C VAL A 373 9.81 -16.46 -27.04
N GLY A 374 8.59 -16.99 -26.91
CA GLY A 374 7.91 -17.09 -25.61
C GLY A 374 8.60 -18.04 -24.62
N GLN A 375 9.34 -19.02 -25.12
CA GLN A 375 10.09 -20.00 -24.32
C GLN A 375 11.47 -19.49 -23.92
N LEU A 376 12.14 -18.76 -24.80
CA LEU A 376 13.38 -18.07 -24.45
C LEU A 376 13.16 -17.03 -23.36
N ARG A 377 12.02 -16.32 -23.39
CA ARG A 377 11.58 -15.43 -22.29
C ARG A 377 11.42 -16.18 -20.97
N TYR A 378 10.91 -17.41 -21.04
CA TYR A 378 10.80 -18.26 -19.86
C TYR A 378 12.18 -18.65 -19.32
N ILE A 379 13.06 -19.12 -20.19
CA ILE A 379 14.42 -19.54 -19.85
C ILE A 379 15.20 -18.37 -19.22
N ASP A 380 15.19 -17.18 -19.83
CA ASP A 380 15.84 -15.98 -19.30
C ASP A 380 15.32 -15.59 -17.89
N SER A 381 14.00 -15.70 -17.69
CA SER A 381 13.36 -15.40 -16.41
C SER A 381 13.63 -16.43 -15.30
N SER A 382 14.01 -17.66 -15.68
CA SER A 382 14.22 -18.78 -14.77
C SER A 382 15.69 -19.03 -14.42
N ILE A 383 16.62 -18.50 -15.20
CA ILE A 383 18.06 -18.62 -14.97
C ILE A 383 18.55 -17.58 -13.95
N ASP A 384 19.41 -18.01 -13.03
CA ASP A 384 20.10 -17.12 -12.10
C ASP A 384 20.96 -16.08 -12.86
N VAL A 385 20.96 -14.84 -12.37
CA VAL A 385 21.73 -13.70 -12.92
C VAL A 385 23.20 -14.08 -13.18
N LYS A 386 23.78 -14.97 -12.36
CA LYS A 386 25.15 -15.47 -12.49
C LYS A 386 25.41 -16.22 -13.80
N TYR A 387 24.45 -17.02 -14.28
CA TYR A 387 24.62 -17.88 -15.48
C TYR A 387 23.93 -17.30 -16.72
N ARG A 388 23.01 -16.36 -16.52
CA ARG A 388 22.21 -15.72 -17.57
C ARG A 388 23.05 -15.21 -18.73
N SER A 389 24.25 -14.69 -18.48
CA SER A 389 25.07 -14.20 -19.59
C SER A 389 25.59 -15.30 -20.50
N LYS A 390 26.17 -16.36 -19.94
CA LYS A 390 26.75 -17.46 -20.73
C LYS A 390 25.68 -18.23 -21.49
N ILE A 391 24.53 -18.46 -20.86
CA ILE A 391 23.41 -19.15 -21.50
C ILE A 391 22.80 -18.31 -22.62
N LEU A 392 22.70 -16.99 -22.45
CA LEU A 392 22.26 -16.09 -23.53
C LEU A 392 23.25 -16.11 -24.71
N ASP A 393 24.57 -16.10 -24.43
CA ASP A 393 25.59 -16.09 -25.48
C ASP A 393 25.57 -17.38 -26.32
N GLU A 394 25.37 -18.54 -25.69
CA GLU A 394 25.21 -19.81 -26.40
C GLU A 394 23.82 -19.95 -27.05
N LEU A 395 22.74 -19.44 -26.44
CA LEU A 395 21.40 -19.40 -27.06
C LEU A 395 21.39 -18.65 -28.39
N ILE A 396 22.12 -17.53 -28.46
CA ILE A 396 22.29 -16.75 -29.69
C ILE A 396 22.94 -17.58 -30.80
N THR A 397 23.76 -18.58 -30.47
CA THR A 397 24.39 -19.45 -31.50
C THR A 397 23.44 -20.50 -32.08
N MET A 398 22.32 -20.78 -31.41
CA MET A 398 21.36 -21.83 -31.79
C MET A 398 20.13 -21.32 -32.54
N LEU A 399 19.87 -20.02 -32.47
CA LEU A 399 18.71 -19.38 -33.07
C LEU A 399 19.04 -18.85 -34.47
N ASP A 400 18.04 -18.77 -35.34
CA ASP A 400 18.23 -18.04 -36.58
C ASP A 400 18.26 -16.52 -36.34
N ILE A 401 18.70 -15.78 -37.35
CA ILE A 401 18.87 -14.32 -37.25
C ILE A 401 17.55 -13.62 -36.90
N GLU A 402 16.40 -14.10 -37.37
CA GLU A 402 15.10 -13.46 -37.14
C GLU A 402 14.62 -13.72 -35.70
N GLU A 403 14.84 -14.94 -35.20
CA GLU A 403 14.54 -15.35 -33.83
C GLU A 403 15.40 -14.62 -32.79
N ILE A 404 16.71 -14.47 -33.05
CA ILE A 404 17.63 -13.69 -32.20
C ILE A 404 17.13 -12.26 -32.06
N GLN A 405 16.75 -11.64 -33.18
CA GLN A 405 16.28 -10.27 -33.20
C GLN A 405 14.96 -10.09 -32.44
N ALA A 406 14.00 -10.98 -32.66
CA ALA A 406 12.73 -10.96 -31.95
C ALA A 406 12.92 -11.14 -30.44
N PHE A 407 13.77 -12.07 -30.04
CA PHE A 407 14.09 -12.35 -28.64
C PHE A 407 14.74 -11.17 -27.94
N PHE A 408 15.74 -10.54 -28.56
CA PHE A 408 16.43 -9.38 -28.01
C PHE A 408 15.50 -8.18 -27.79
N LEU A 409 14.59 -7.91 -28.72
CA LEU A 409 13.61 -6.82 -28.58
C LEU A 409 12.61 -7.12 -27.47
N GLU A 410 12.12 -8.35 -27.36
CA GLU A 410 11.24 -8.79 -26.27
C GLU A 410 11.90 -8.62 -24.90
N ILE A 411 13.14 -9.11 -24.73
CA ILE A 411 13.89 -9.04 -23.47
C ILE A 411 14.00 -7.59 -22.98
N ILE A 412 14.33 -6.66 -23.87
CA ILE A 412 14.50 -5.26 -23.51
C ILE A 412 13.14 -4.58 -23.25
N LYS A 413 12.07 -5.01 -23.92
CA LYS A 413 10.70 -4.53 -23.63
C LYS A 413 10.21 -4.98 -22.26
N THR A 414 10.62 -6.14 -21.75
CA THR A 414 10.08 -6.74 -20.51
C THR A 414 10.93 -6.53 -19.26
N ASN A 415 12.21 -6.16 -19.36
CA ASN A 415 13.12 -6.20 -18.22
C ASN A 415 13.13 -4.96 -17.30
N TYR A 416 13.43 -5.21 -16.02
CA TYR A 416 13.72 -4.17 -15.03
C TYR A 416 14.99 -3.39 -15.40
N ARG A 417 15.03 -2.09 -15.07
CA ARG A 417 16.04 -1.10 -15.51
C ARG A 417 17.52 -1.53 -15.38
N LYS A 418 17.87 -2.42 -14.45
CA LYS A 418 19.26 -2.87 -14.22
C LYS A 418 19.75 -3.88 -15.28
N ASP A 419 18.89 -4.81 -15.69
CA ASP A 419 19.26 -5.84 -16.68
C ASP A 419 19.12 -5.30 -18.12
N ALA A 420 18.28 -4.28 -18.31
CA ALA A 420 18.11 -3.62 -19.60
C ALA A 420 19.41 -3.01 -20.16
N ASN A 421 20.31 -2.47 -19.32
CA ASN A 421 21.56 -1.89 -19.80
C ASN A 421 22.47 -2.94 -20.46
N ARG A 422 22.66 -4.08 -19.78
CA ARG A 422 23.53 -5.17 -20.28
C ARG A 422 22.98 -5.80 -21.55
N ASN A 423 21.65 -5.94 -21.64
CA ASN A 423 21.01 -6.44 -22.86
C ASN A 423 21.11 -5.43 -24.01
N CYS A 424 21.03 -4.12 -23.74
CA CYS A 424 21.31 -3.09 -24.74
C CYS A 424 22.76 -3.19 -25.27
N GLU A 425 23.75 -3.40 -24.39
CA GLU A 425 25.16 -3.57 -24.78
C GLU A 425 25.35 -4.75 -25.75
N ARG A 426 24.67 -5.87 -25.50
CA ARG A 426 24.71 -7.05 -26.38
C ARG A 426 24.05 -6.82 -27.73
N ILE A 427 22.90 -6.16 -27.77
CA ILE A 427 22.29 -5.77 -29.04
C ILE A 427 23.21 -4.84 -29.82
N ILE A 428 23.90 -3.92 -29.13
CA ILE A 428 24.86 -3.02 -29.76
C ILE A 428 26.03 -3.80 -30.36
N GLU A 429 26.60 -4.76 -29.64
CA GLU A 429 27.65 -5.65 -30.16
C GLU A 429 27.18 -6.42 -31.39
N TYR A 430 26.01 -7.06 -31.31
CA TYR A 430 25.41 -7.76 -32.44
C TYR A 430 25.17 -6.83 -33.65
N LEU A 431 24.67 -5.62 -33.43
CA LEU A 431 24.45 -4.63 -34.49
C LEU A 431 25.75 -4.10 -35.09
N LYS A 432 26.83 -4.03 -34.31
CA LYS A 432 28.18 -3.68 -34.81
C LYS A 432 28.74 -4.78 -35.70
N GLU A 433 28.50 -6.04 -35.35
CA GLU A 433 28.99 -7.20 -36.11
C GLU A 433 28.18 -7.44 -37.39
N THR A 434 26.85 -7.36 -37.31
CA THR A 434 25.97 -7.70 -38.44
C THR A 434 25.64 -6.53 -39.35
N ASN A 435 25.75 -5.29 -38.84
CA ASN A 435 25.31 -4.06 -39.50
C ASN A 435 23.84 -4.12 -40.02
N ASN A 436 22.98 -4.92 -39.38
CA ASN A 436 21.57 -5.06 -39.79
C ASN A 436 20.80 -3.75 -39.52
N LEU A 437 20.30 -3.10 -40.58
CA LEU A 437 19.60 -1.81 -40.50
C LEU A 437 18.15 -1.96 -40.00
N ASP A 438 17.40 -2.94 -40.49
CA ASP A 438 16.02 -3.18 -40.06
C ASP A 438 15.95 -3.49 -38.55
N PHE A 439 16.92 -4.25 -38.04
CA PHE A 439 17.00 -4.54 -36.62
C PHE A 439 17.40 -3.31 -35.79
N TYR A 440 18.27 -2.46 -36.34
CA TYR A 440 18.64 -1.20 -35.71
C TYR A 440 17.42 -0.29 -35.53
N GLU A 441 16.60 -0.13 -36.57
CA GLU A 441 15.37 0.69 -36.49
C GLU A 441 14.43 0.19 -35.40
N LYS A 442 14.14 -1.12 -35.36
CA LYS A 442 13.32 -1.75 -34.31
C LYS A 442 13.90 -1.55 -32.91
N PHE A 443 15.23 -1.65 -32.76
CA PHE A 443 15.90 -1.40 -31.49
C PHE A 443 15.74 0.06 -31.04
N ILE A 444 15.90 1.03 -31.95
CA ILE A 444 15.69 2.45 -31.67
C ILE A 444 14.26 2.73 -31.21
N GLU A 445 13.25 2.14 -31.85
CA GLU A 445 11.85 2.28 -31.43
C GLU A 445 11.66 1.87 -29.96
N VAL A 446 12.24 0.75 -29.55
CA VAL A 446 12.18 0.27 -28.16
C VAL A 446 12.91 1.21 -27.19
N ILE A 447 14.08 1.73 -27.58
CA ILE A 447 14.82 2.71 -26.77
C ILE A 447 13.98 3.97 -26.53
N ILE A 448 13.28 4.45 -27.56
CA ILE A 448 12.39 5.61 -27.50
C ILE A 448 11.17 5.31 -26.61
N GLU A 449 10.48 4.20 -26.87
CA GLU A 449 9.28 3.77 -26.13
C GLU A 449 9.57 3.67 -24.63
N LYS A 450 10.69 3.00 -24.26
CA LYS A 450 11.08 2.77 -22.87
C LYS A 450 11.87 3.93 -22.24
N LYS A 451 12.19 4.97 -23.01
CA LYS A 451 13.00 6.13 -22.59
C LYS A 451 14.33 5.71 -21.96
N TYR A 452 15.01 4.74 -22.55
CA TYR A 452 16.31 4.28 -22.05
C TYR A 452 17.40 5.32 -22.35
N SER A 453 18.18 5.66 -21.32
CA SER A 453 19.20 6.72 -21.39
C SER A 453 20.58 6.23 -20.97
N PHE A 454 20.87 4.96 -21.22
CA PHE A 454 22.11 4.30 -20.86
C PHE A 454 23.31 4.86 -21.63
N SER A 455 24.50 4.85 -21.04
CA SER A 455 25.73 5.40 -21.65
C SER A 455 26.11 4.65 -22.93
N ALA A 456 26.03 3.32 -22.93
CA ALA A 456 26.34 2.49 -24.09
C ALA A 456 25.43 2.80 -25.29
N VAL A 457 24.12 2.90 -25.06
CA VAL A 457 23.11 3.25 -26.08
C VAL A 457 23.36 4.66 -26.63
N LYS A 458 23.62 5.63 -25.75
CA LYS A 458 23.93 7.02 -26.15
C LYS A 458 25.16 7.09 -27.05
N ASN A 459 26.24 6.42 -26.65
CA ASN A 459 27.49 6.42 -27.42
C ASN A 459 27.30 5.73 -28.78
N PHE A 460 26.61 4.59 -28.80
CA PHE A 460 26.34 3.87 -30.04
C PHE A 460 25.49 4.66 -31.03
N ILE A 461 24.40 5.30 -30.56
CA ILE A 461 23.56 6.14 -31.42
C ILE A 461 24.36 7.36 -31.87
N LYS A 462 25.15 7.99 -30.99
CA LYS A 462 26.01 9.13 -31.38
C LYS A 462 27.01 8.78 -32.47
N GLU A 463 27.59 7.58 -32.43
CA GLU A 463 28.55 7.09 -33.42
C GLU A 463 27.89 6.76 -34.77
N ARG A 464 26.64 6.25 -34.75
CA ARG A 464 25.95 5.75 -35.95
C ARG A 464 25.01 6.76 -36.61
N ASP A 465 24.30 7.55 -35.80
CA ASP A 465 23.34 8.56 -36.23
C ASP A 465 23.35 9.75 -35.25
N PHE A 466 24.24 10.70 -35.51
CA PHE A 466 24.42 11.90 -34.68
C PHE A 466 23.15 12.77 -34.64
N GLU A 467 22.38 12.83 -35.74
CA GLU A 467 21.16 13.63 -35.80
C GLU A 467 20.09 13.04 -34.87
N LEU A 468 19.86 11.73 -34.92
CA LEU A 468 18.98 11.03 -34.00
C LEU A 468 19.44 11.16 -32.54
N PHE A 469 20.75 11.03 -32.29
CA PHE A 469 21.33 11.25 -30.96
C PHE A 469 20.97 12.64 -30.41
N THR A 470 21.11 13.69 -31.23
CA THR A 470 20.75 15.04 -30.78
C THR A 470 19.26 15.17 -30.48
N LYS A 471 18.39 14.63 -31.35
CA LYS A 471 16.93 14.62 -31.15
C LYS A 471 16.51 13.92 -29.86
N LEU A 472 17.11 12.77 -29.55
CA LEU A 472 16.72 11.94 -28.42
C LEU A 472 17.33 12.38 -27.08
N PHE A 473 18.58 12.86 -27.07
CA PHE A 473 19.33 13.02 -25.82
C PHE A 473 19.84 14.43 -25.53
N THR A 474 19.75 15.36 -26.49
CA THR A 474 20.26 16.74 -26.28
C THR A 474 19.17 17.80 -26.18
N LYS A 475 17.89 17.47 -26.33
CA LYS A 475 16.79 18.41 -26.01
C LYS A 475 16.58 18.54 -24.50
N LYS A 476 17.46 19.33 -23.89
CA LYS A 476 17.22 20.16 -22.71
C LYS A 476 18.23 21.32 -22.73
N TYR A 477 17.96 22.30 -23.58
CA TYR A 477 18.21 23.72 -23.33
C TYR A 477 17.08 24.52 -23.93
#